data_AF-A0A7U9NKC9-F1
#
_entry.id   AF-A0A7U9NKC9-F1
#
_cell.length_a   1.000
_cell.length_b   1.000
_cell.length_c   1.000
_cell.angle_alpha   90.00
_cell.angle_beta   90.00
_cell.angle_gamma   90.00
#
_symmetry.space_group_name_H-M   'P 1'
#
loop_
_entity.id
_entity.type
_entity.pdbx_description
1 polymer ?
#
loop_
_entity_poly.entity_id
_entity_poly.type
_entity_poly.pdbx_seq_one_letter_code
_entity_poly.pdbx_strand_id
1 'polypeptide(L)'
;MSMTRKIEIDGKEVLFRASAAVPRIYRIKFHRDIYKDLSALEKSIGDSDSENSNLDLFSLELFENIAFIMAKHADSSIPDTPEEWLDGFGTFSIYQVLPQLIELWGLNVKTDVEAKKNFARLTAR
;
A
#
# COMPACT_ATOMS: atom_id res chain seq x y z
N MET A 1 5.64 0.95 15.70
CA MET A 1 6.72 1.51 14.86
C MET A 1 6.15 1.69 13.45
N SER A 2 6.58 2.69 12.68
CA SER A 2 6.18 2.77 11.26
C SER A 2 7.32 2.26 10.39
N MET A 3 7.01 1.44 9.40
CA MET A 3 7.99 0.95 8.43
C MET A 3 7.97 1.82 7.19
N THR A 4 9.14 2.06 6.62
CA THR A 4 9.30 2.84 5.38
C THR A 4 10.08 2.05 4.35
N ARG A 5 9.75 2.22 3.08
CA ARG A 5 10.49 1.65 1.95
C ARG A 5 10.59 2.67 0.85
N LYS A 6 11.78 2.79 0.25
CA LYS A 6 11.96 3.51 -1.00
C LYS A 6 11.74 2.55 -2.17
N ILE A 7 10.97 2.98 -3.15
CA ILE A 7 10.73 2.24 -4.38
C ILE A 7 11.10 3.16 -5.54
N GLU A 8 11.91 2.66 -6.47
CA GLU A 8 12.18 3.38 -7.71
C GLU A 8 10.98 3.21 -8.66
N ILE A 9 10.44 4.32 -9.14
CA ILE A 9 9.31 4.39 -10.06
C ILE A 9 9.66 5.43 -11.11
N ASP A 10 9.73 5.02 -12.38
CA ASP A 10 10.07 5.92 -13.49
C ASP A 10 11.38 6.70 -13.26
N GLY A 11 12.40 6.02 -12.71
CA GLY A 11 13.71 6.62 -12.36
C GLY A 11 13.68 7.57 -11.15
N LYS A 12 12.56 7.67 -10.42
CA LYS A 12 12.41 8.49 -9.21
C LYS A 12 12.31 7.61 -7.97
N GLU A 13 13.07 7.94 -6.93
CA GLU A 13 12.89 7.30 -5.63
C GLU A 13 11.67 7.86 -4.91
N VAL A 14 10.66 7.01 -4.68
CA VAL A 14 9.46 7.38 -3.94
C VAL A 14 9.47 6.67 -2.58
N LEU A 15 9.30 7.44 -1.51
CA LEU A 15 9.22 6.90 -0.16
C LEU A 15 7.77 6.50 0.16
N PHE A 16 7.58 5.28 0.65
CA PHE A 16 6.31 4.76 1.13
C PHE A 16 6.40 4.44 2.61
N ARG A 17 5.30 4.66 3.33
CA ARG A 17 5.20 4.42 4.77
C ARG A 17 4.00 3.54 5.10
N ALA A 18 4.27 2.41 5.76
CA ALA A 18 3.25 1.62 6.44
C ALA A 18 3.21 1.98 7.92
N SER A 19 2.01 2.23 8.43
CA SER A 19 1.76 2.52 9.84
C SER A 19 0.32 2.19 10.22
N ALA A 20 0.04 2.15 11.53
CA ALA A 20 -1.32 2.00 12.04
C ALA A 20 -2.28 3.14 11.64
N ALA A 21 -1.77 4.28 11.16
CA ALA A 21 -2.60 5.39 10.71
C ALA A 21 -3.14 5.18 9.29
N VAL A 22 -2.39 4.48 8.43
CA VAL A 22 -2.73 4.27 7.01
C VAL A 22 -4.16 3.75 6.79
N PRO A 23 -4.66 2.71 7.51
CA PRO A 23 -6.03 2.22 7.32
C PRO A 23 -7.08 3.25 7.68
N ARG A 24 -6.80 4.12 8.66
CA ARG A 24 -7.71 5.19 9.07
C ARG A 24 -7.75 6.28 8.00
N ILE A 25 -6.59 6.71 7.50
CA ILE A 25 -6.48 7.74 6.46
C ILE A 25 -7.17 7.25 5.19
N TYR A 26 -6.89 6.03 4.76
CA TYR A 26 -7.50 5.40 3.57
C TYR A 26 -9.03 5.33 3.69
N ARG A 27 -9.54 4.91 4.86
CA ARG A 27 -10.99 4.83 5.11
C ARG A 27 -11.68 6.19 5.12
N ILE A 28 -11.02 7.22 5.64
CA ILE A 28 -11.58 8.57 5.65
C ILE A 28 -11.58 9.15 4.24
N LYS A 29 -10.51 8.94 3.46
CA LYS A 29 -10.37 9.51 2.12
C LYS A 29 -11.26 8.84 1.08
N PHE A 30 -11.32 7.50 1.08
CA PHE A 30 -11.99 6.74 0.02
C PHE A 30 -13.24 6.00 0.48
N HIS A 31 -13.58 6.02 1.78
CA HIS A 31 -14.68 5.23 2.35
C HIS A 31 -14.54 3.72 2.14
N ARG A 32 -13.29 3.23 2.06
CA ARG A 32 -12.94 1.84 1.77
C ARG A 32 -12.08 1.21 2.85
N ASP A 33 -11.92 -0.11 2.77
CA ASP A 33 -11.08 -0.89 3.66
C ASP A 33 -9.82 -1.35 2.92
N ILE A 34 -8.67 -0.79 3.29
CA ILE A 34 -7.37 -1.09 2.68
C ILE A 34 -7.02 -2.58 2.77
N TYR A 35 -7.46 -3.30 3.81
CA TYR A 35 -7.17 -4.74 3.94
C TYR A 35 -7.91 -5.55 2.89
N LYS A 36 -9.17 -5.20 2.62
CA LYS A 36 -9.97 -5.86 1.59
C LYS A 36 -9.44 -5.55 0.20
N ASP A 37 -9.09 -4.28 -0.02
CA ASP A 37 -8.58 -3.82 -1.31
C ASP A 37 -7.23 -4.46 -1.63
N LEU A 38 -6.29 -4.50 -0.68
CA LEU A 38 -5.01 -5.21 -0.86
C LEU A 38 -5.21 -6.70 -1.15
N SER A 39 -6.15 -7.36 -0.46
CA SER A 39 -6.45 -8.79 -0.69
C SER A 39 -7.09 -9.03 -2.06
N ALA A 40 -7.95 -8.12 -2.54
CA ALA A 40 -8.52 -8.21 -3.87
C ALA A 40 -7.43 -8.05 -4.94
N LEU A 41 -6.56 -7.05 -4.78
CA LEU A 41 -5.44 -6.80 -5.68
C LEU A 41 -4.44 -7.96 -5.75
N GLU A 42 -4.10 -8.55 -4.60
CA GLU A 42 -3.22 -9.72 -4.54
C GLU A 42 -3.77 -10.91 -5.34
N LYS A 43 -5.09 -11.14 -5.27
CA LYS A 43 -5.77 -12.19 -6.04
C LYS A 43 -5.81 -11.88 -7.52
N SER A 44 -6.13 -10.64 -7.89
CA SER A 44 -6.19 -10.23 -9.31
C SER A 44 -4.85 -10.41 -10.03
N ILE A 45 -3.72 -10.24 -9.33
CA ILE A 45 -2.39 -10.52 -9.88
C ILE A 45 -2.03 -12.00 -9.81
N GLY A 46 -2.39 -12.71 -8.73
CA GLY A 46 -2.05 -14.12 -8.52
C GLY A 46 -2.77 -15.09 -9.45
N ASP A 47 -4.02 -14.80 -9.84
CA ASP A 47 -4.84 -15.62 -10.75
C ASP A 47 -4.52 -15.36 -12.25
N SER A 48 -3.50 -14.56 -12.54
CA SER A 48 -3.08 -14.23 -13.90
C SER A 48 -2.28 -15.38 -14.54
N ASP A 49 -2.95 -16.41 -15.03
CA ASP A 49 -2.46 -17.14 -16.20
C ASP A 49 -2.24 -16.09 -17.31
N SER A 50 -1.03 -16.07 -17.87
CA SER A 50 -0.41 -14.99 -18.64
C SER A 50 -1.15 -14.49 -19.90
N GLU A 51 -2.33 -15.02 -20.21
CA GLU A 51 -3.14 -14.72 -21.40
C GLU A 51 -4.41 -13.91 -21.09
N ASN A 52 -4.84 -13.80 -19.83
CA ASN A 52 -6.00 -13.01 -19.43
C ASN A 52 -5.70 -12.17 -18.19
N SER A 53 -5.07 -11.00 -18.39
CA SER A 53 -4.91 -10.00 -17.34
C SER A 53 -6.29 -9.48 -16.91
N ASN A 54 -6.87 -10.07 -15.86
CA ASN A 54 -8.13 -9.61 -15.25
C ASN A 54 -7.93 -8.35 -14.37
N LEU A 55 -6.88 -7.56 -14.63
CA LEU A 55 -6.74 -6.24 -14.04
C LEU A 55 -7.77 -5.32 -14.68
N ASP A 56 -8.94 -5.28 -14.09
CA ASP A 56 -9.97 -4.32 -14.43
C ASP A 56 -9.54 -2.90 -14.02
N LEU A 57 -10.19 -1.90 -14.63
CA LEU A 57 -9.99 -0.47 -14.30
C LEU A 57 -10.11 -0.20 -12.80
N PHE A 58 -10.98 -0.95 -12.12
CA PHE A 58 -11.17 -0.87 -10.68
C PHE A 58 -9.92 -1.28 -9.91
N SER A 59 -9.27 -2.39 -10.28
CA SER A 59 -8.02 -2.82 -9.65
C SER A 59 -6.90 -1.79 -9.82
N LEU A 60 -6.83 -1.10 -10.96
CA LEU A 60 -5.85 -0.03 -11.18
C LEU A 60 -6.10 1.14 -10.22
N GLU A 61 -7.36 1.60 -10.12
CA GLU A 61 -7.75 2.70 -9.23
C GLU A 61 -7.46 2.36 -7.75
N LEU A 62 -7.75 1.13 -7.31
CA LEU A 62 -7.44 0.71 -5.94
C LEU A 62 -5.94 0.73 -5.66
N PHE A 63 -5.14 0.21 -6.59
CA PHE A 63 -3.69 0.22 -6.48
C PHE A 63 -3.15 1.65 -6.37
N GLU A 64 -3.57 2.54 -7.25
CA GLU A 64 -3.18 3.95 -7.29
C GLU A 64 -3.53 4.66 -5.97
N ASN A 65 -4.75 4.47 -5.49
CA ASN A 65 -5.22 5.05 -4.23
C ASN A 65 -4.42 4.57 -3.00
N ILE A 66 -4.09 3.27 -2.96
CA ILE A 66 -3.27 2.70 -1.89
C ILE A 66 -1.86 3.27 -1.95
N ALA A 67 -1.24 3.26 -3.12
CA ALA A 67 0.10 3.79 -3.33
C ALA A 67 0.17 5.26 -2.93
N PHE A 68 -0.81 6.06 -3.36
CA PHE A 68 -0.92 7.48 -3.03
C PHE A 68 -0.97 7.71 -1.51
N ILE A 69 -1.83 7.00 -0.78
CA ILE A 69 -1.94 7.18 0.67
C ILE A 69 -0.64 6.81 1.38
N MET A 70 -0.01 5.70 0.97
CA MET A 70 1.24 5.25 1.57
C MET A 70 2.40 6.21 1.28
N ALA A 71 2.42 6.83 0.09
CA ALA A 71 3.42 7.81 -0.30
C ALA A 71 3.18 9.16 0.41
N LYS A 72 1.97 9.74 0.33
CA LYS A 72 1.60 11.00 1.02
C LYS A 72 1.76 10.92 2.53
N HIS A 73 1.57 9.73 3.11
CA HIS A 73 1.83 9.52 4.55
C HIS A 73 3.33 9.48 4.90
N ALA A 74 4.20 9.15 3.94
CA ALA A 74 5.64 9.17 4.09
C ALA A 74 6.23 10.57 3.86
N ASP A 75 5.66 11.31 2.89
CA ASP A 75 6.12 12.62 2.47
C ASP A 75 4.93 13.59 2.30
N SER A 76 4.90 14.62 3.14
CA SER A 76 3.85 15.65 3.13
C SER A 76 3.92 16.56 1.90
N SER A 77 5.04 16.59 1.18
CA SER A 77 5.25 17.43 -0.02
C SER A 77 4.53 16.90 -1.27
N ILE A 78 4.13 15.62 -1.27
CA ILE A 78 3.30 15.02 -2.33
C ILE A 78 1.99 15.83 -2.47
N PRO A 79 1.44 16.04 -3.67
CA PRO A 79 0.16 16.73 -3.87
C PRO A 79 -1.02 16.13 -3.07
N ASP A 80 -2.13 16.86 -2.99
CA ASP A 80 -3.28 16.44 -2.17
C ASP A 80 -4.22 15.48 -2.91
N THR A 81 -4.06 15.35 -4.24
CA THR A 81 -4.85 14.48 -5.09
C THR A 81 -4.00 13.35 -5.70
N PRO A 82 -4.55 12.12 -5.86
CA PRO A 82 -3.87 11.04 -6.57
C PRO A 82 -3.48 11.45 -7.99
N GLU A 83 -4.35 12.17 -8.70
CA GLU A 83 -4.17 12.59 -10.08
C GLU A 83 -2.93 13.47 -10.25
N GLU A 84 -2.81 14.56 -9.47
CA GLU A 84 -1.65 15.46 -9.52
C GLU A 84 -0.34 14.76 -9.13
N TRP A 85 -0.42 13.75 -8.26
CA TRP A 85 0.76 12.96 -7.90
C TRP A 85 1.15 12.00 -9.02
N LEU A 86 0.19 11.35 -9.67
CA LEU A 86 0.40 10.42 -10.76
C LEU A 86 0.90 11.11 -12.04
N ASP A 87 0.47 12.35 -12.31
CA ASP A 87 1.01 13.20 -13.38
C ASP A 87 2.53 13.39 -13.30
N GLY A 88 3.10 13.17 -12.11
CA GLY A 88 4.53 13.17 -11.88
C GLY A 88 5.28 11.96 -12.48
N PHE A 89 4.61 10.92 -12.97
CA PHE A 89 5.24 9.71 -13.51
C PHE A 89 4.89 9.51 -14.98
N GLY A 90 5.89 9.19 -15.81
CA GLY A 90 5.65 8.73 -17.18
C GLY A 90 5.06 7.33 -17.23
N THR A 91 5.40 6.46 -16.28
CA THR A 91 4.81 5.11 -16.15
C THR A 91 4.73 4.69 -14.68
N PHE A 92 3.54 4.29 -14.24
CA PHE A 92 3.29 3.81 -12.88
C PHE A 92 2.92 2.33 -12.89
N SER A 93 3.92 1.45 -12.83
CA SER A 93 3.72 0.01 -13.03
C SER A 93 3.19 -0.70 -11.78
N ILE A 94 1.93 -1.17 -11.86
CA ILE A 94 1.32 -1.98 -10.81
C ILE A 94 2.12 -3.25 -10.48
N TYR A 95 2.65 -3.95 -11.49
CA TYR A 95 3.41 -5.18 -11.29
C TYR A 95 4.73 -4.97 -10.55
N GLN A 96 5.34 -3.78 -10.68
CA GLN A 96 6.56 -3.43 -9.98
C GLN A 96 6.28 -2.93 -8.56
N VAL A 97 5.27 -2.09 -8.41
CA VAL A 97 5.04 -1.33 -7.17
C VAL A 97 4.21 -2.14 -6.18
N LEU A 98 3.12 -2.77 -6.63
CA LEU A 98 2.16 -3.44 -5.73
C LEU A 98 2.79 -4.56 -4.88
N PRO A 99 3.64 -5.47 -5.41
CA PRO A 99 4.28 -6.50 -4.58
C PRO A 99 5.09 -5.91 -3.42
N GLN A 100 5.77 -4.79 -3.66
CA GLN A 100 6.57 -4.10 -2.65
C GLN A 100 5.71 -3.40 -1.59
N LEU A 101 4.54 -2.88 -1.99
CA LEU A 101 3.55 -2.32 -1.05
C LEU A 101 2.93 -3.41 -0.17
N ILE A 102 2.57 -4.55 -0.75
CA ILE A 102 2.05 -5.72 0.00
C ILE A 102 3.09 -6.20 1.00
N GLU A 103 4.35 -6.32 0.59
CA GLU A 103 5.43 -6.73 1.49
C GLU A 103 5.63 -5.74 2.64
N LEU A 104 5.73 -4.44 2.34
CA LEU A 104 5.87 -3.38 3.34
C LEU A 104 4.70 -3.39 4.33
N TRP A 105 3.47 -3.54 3.82
CA TRP A 105 2.27 -3.64 4.62
C TRP A 105 2.27 -4.89 5.51
N GLY A 106 2.59 -6.04 4.93
CA GLY A 106 2.65 -7.33 5.62
C GLY A 106 3.68 -7.35 6.74
N LEU A 107 4.86 -6.74 6.54
CA LEU A 107 5.87 -6.56 7.59
C LEU A 107 5.32 -5.73 8.75
N ASN A 108 4.66 -4.60 8.47
CA ASN A 108 4.05 -3.76 9.50
C ASN A 108 2.98 -4.53 10.30
N VAL A 109 2.11 -5.30 9.64
CA VAL A 109 1.07 -6.09 10.31
C VAL A 109 1.67 -7.21 11.16
N LYS A 110 2.70 -7.91 10.68
CA LYS A 110 3.38 -8.98 11.44
C LYS A 110 4.03 -8.43 12.70
N THR A 111 4.74 -7.30 12.60
CA THR A 111 5.35 -6.63 13.76
C THR A 111 4.29 -6.24 14.79
N ASP A 112 3.12 -5.76 14.37
CA ASP A 112 2.01 -5.44 15.28
C ASP A 112 1.45 -6.68 16.00
N VAL A 113 1.33 -7.81 15.30
CA VAL A 113 0.85 -9.08 15.89
C VAL A 113 1.84 -9.63 16.90
N GLU A 114 3.13 -9.62 16.60
CA GLU A 114 4.18 -10.08 17.51
C GLU A 114 4.28 -9.20 18.76
N ALA A 115 4.20 -7.87 18.59
CA ALA A 115 4.17 -6.94 19.71
C ALA A 115 2.97 -7.20 20.64
N LYS A 116 1.77 -7.43 20.09
CA LYS A 116 0.57 -7.78 20.87
C LYS A 116 0.72 -9.09 21.64
N LYS A 117 1.27 -10.13 21.02
CA LYS A 117 1.52 -11.43 21.68
C LYS A 117 2.51 -11.29 22.84
N ASN A 118 3.60 -10.55 22.63
CA ASN A 118 4.61 -10.31 23.67
C ASN A 118 4.03 -9.50 24.84
N PHE A 119 3.24 -8.46 24.56
CA PHE A 119 2.58 -7.67 25.60
C PHE A 119 1.61 -8.52 26.44
N ALA A 120 0.78 -9.35 25.81
CA ALA A 120 -0.14 -10.26 26.49
C ALA A 120 0.61 -11.26 27.39
N ARG A 121 1.76 -11.78 26.94
CA ARG A 121 2.61 -12.68 27.74
C ARG A 121 3.23 -11.99 28.97
N LEU A 122 3.57 -10.70 28.86
CA LEU A 122 4.15 -9.92 29.96
C LEU A 122 3.11 -9.50 31.01
N THR A 123 1.85 -9.30 30.60
CA THR A 123 0.74 -8.92 31.51
C THR A 123 0.02 -10.11 32.13
N ALA A 124 0.21 -11.32 31.60
CA ALA A 124 -0.29 -12.57 32.18
C ALA A 124 0.61 -13.15 33.29
N ARG A 125 1.61 -12.40 33.75
CA ARG A 125 2.59 -12.79 34.78
C ARG A 125 2.45 -11.89 36.00
#